data_AF-A0A4Y2R7E2-F1
#
_entry.id   AF-A0A4Y2R7E2-F1
#
_cell.length_a   1.000
_cell.length_b   1.000
_cell.length_c   1.000
_cell.angle_alpha   90.00
_cell.angle_beta   90.00
_cell.angle_gamma   90.00
#
_symmetry.space_group_name_H-M   'P 1'
#
loop_
_entity.id
_entity.type
_entity.pdbx_description
1 polymer ?
#
loop_
_entity_poly.entity_id
_entity_poly.type
_entity_poly.pdbx_seq_one_letter_code
_entity_poly.pdbx_strand_id
1 'polypeptide(L)'
;MTSRRQLHFQDKLNIIKEIDDGMKQIEAGKKYGLSQSTIASFLKKGKQIEESVNSTEINPQRKRLKVATNENVEAAVDSILINIENKEEPFKL
;
A
#
# COMPACT_ATOMS: atom_id res chain seq x y z
N MET A 1 14.82 7.52 -21.76
CA MET A 1 14.74 6.91 -20.42
C MET A 1 13.29 6.56 -20.13
N THR A 2 12.94 5.27 -20.03
CA THR A 2 11.56 4.86 -19.69
C THR A 2 11.35 5.12 -18.20
N SER A 3 10.52 6.10 -17.85
CA SER A 3 10.17 6.40 -16.46
C SER A 3 9.33 5.26 -15.88
N ARG A 4 9.69 4.78 -14.67
CA ARG A 4 8.90 3.75 -13.96
C ARG A 4 7.58 4.37 -13.51
N ARG A 5 6.47 4.00 -14.17
CA ARG A 5 5.12 4.38 -13.74
C ARG A 5 4.82 3.82 -12.35
N GLN A 6 4.47 4.71 -11.42
CA GLN A 6 4.02 4.35 -10.08
C GLN A 6 2.50 4.40 -10.03
N LEU A 7 1.89 3.32 -9.57
CA LEU A 7 0.44 3.18 -9.41
C LEU A 7 0.03 3.32 -7.95
N HIS A 8 -1.20 3.77 -7.72
CA HIS A 8 -1.80 3.80 -6.40
C HIS A 8 -2.08 2.38 -5.89
N PHE A 9 -2.19 2.19 -4.58
CA PHE A 9 -2.51 0.87 -4.02
C PHE A 9 -3.88 0.38 -4.49
N GLN A 10 -4.88 1.26 -4.55
CA GLN A 10 -6.20 0.92 -5.07
C GLN A 10 -6.14 0.40 -6.52
N ASP A 11 -5.40 1.06 -7.40
CA ASP A 11 -5.26 0.63 -8.80
C ASP A 11 -4.61 -0.75 -8.89
N LYS A 12 -3.58 -1.00 -8.07
CA LYS A 12 -2.91 -2.31 -8.02
C LYS A 12 -3.87 -3.39 -7.54
N LEU A 13 -4.68 -3.11 -6.53
CA LEU A 13 -5.68 -4.05 -6.01
C LEU A 13 -6.75 -4.35 -7.07
N ASN A 14 -7.22 -3.33 -7.80
CA ASN A 14 -8.19 -3.53 -8.88
C ASN A 14 -7.62 -4.42 -9.99
N ILE A 15 -6.35 -4.24 -10.37
CA ILE A 15 -5.67 -5.13 -11.34
C ILE A 15 -5.61 -6.57 -10.83
N ILE A 16 -5.31 -6.77 -9.54
CA ILE A 16 -5.26 -8.11 -8.93
C ILE A 16 -6.64 -8.76 -8.98
N LYS A 17 -7.69 -8.04 -8.56
CA LYS A 17 -9.07 -8.54 -8.57
C LYS A 17 -9.53 -8.95 -9.96
N GLU A 18 -9.28 -8.14 -10.98
CA GLU A 18 -9.65 -8.51 -12.36
C GLU A 18 -8.94 -9.79 -12.83
N ILE A 19 -7.69 -10.03 -12.39
CA ILE A 19 -6.96 -11.26 -12.70
C ILE A 19 -7.55 -12.45 -11.94
N ASP A 20 -7.88 -12.28 -10.67
CA ASP A 20 -8.52 -13.30 -9.84
C ASP A 20 -9.93 -13.65 -10.37
N ASP A 21 -10.64 -12.68 -10.93
CA ASP A 21 -11.93 -12.84 -11.63
C ASP A 21 -11.80 -13.52 -13.01
N GLY A 22 -10.57 -13.88 -13.42
CA GLY A 22 -10.30 -14.69 -14.61
C GLY A 22 -9.60 -13.97 -15.77
N MET A 23 -9.23 -12.68 -15.62
CA MET A 23 -8.45 -11.97 -16.65
C MET A 23 -7.02 -12.54 -16.77
N LYS A 24 -6.55 -12.76 -17.99
CA LYS A 24 -5.17 -13.21 -18.22
C LYS A 24 -4.18 -12.06 -17.93
N GLN A 25 -3.03 -12.36 -17.32
CA GLN A 25 -1.99 -11.35 -17.04
C GLN A 25 -1.52 -10.60 -18.30
N ILE A 26 -1.50 -11.27 -19.46
CA ILE A 26 -1.13 -10.66 -20.75
C ILE A 26 -2.15 -9.59 -21.15
N GLU A 27 -3.43 -9.86 -20.93
CA GLU A 27 -4.53 -8.96 -21.23
C GLU A 27 -4.54 -7.77 -20.28
N ALA A 28 -4.36 -8.01 -18.98
CA ALA A 28 -4.16 -6.96 -17.99
C ALA A 28 -2.95 -6.06 -18.35
N GLY A 29 -1.85 -6.65 -18.82
CA GLY A 29 -0.68 -5.90 -19.27
C GLY A 29 -0.99 -4.92 -20.39
N LYS A 30 -1.77 -5.36 -21.38
CA LYS A 30 -2.24 -4.52 -22.48
C LYS A 30 -3.22 -3.44 -22.01
N LYS A 31 -4.23 -3.82 -21.21
CA LYS A 31 -5.28 -2.92 -20.70
C LYS A 31 -4.70 -1.78 -19.88
N TYR A 32 -3.76 -2.08 -18.99
CA TYR A 32 -3.19 -1.09 -18.06
C TYR A 32 -1.88 -0.45 -18.56
N GLY A 33 -1.35 -0.89 -19.70
CA GLY A 33 -0.07 -0.42 -20.25
C GLY A 33 1.10 -0.76 -19.33
N LEU A 34 1.13 -1.99 -18.81
CA LEU A 34 2.13 -2.49 -17.88
C LEU A 34 2.87 -3.70 -18.45
N SER A 35 4.12 -3.87 -18.06
CA SER A 35 4.85 -5.10 -18.35
C SER A 35 4.28 -6.27 -17.55
N GLN A 36 4.37 -7.49 -18.10
CA GLN A 36 4.00 -8.70 -17.36
C GLN A 36 4.80 -8.85 -16.07
N SER A 37 6.09 -8.47 -16.06
CA SER A 37 6.93 -8.47 -14.85
C SER A 37 6.40 -7.54 -13.75
N THR A 38 5.78 -6.41 -14.12
CA THR A 38 5.15 -5.50 -13.17
C THR A 38 3.90 -6.13 -12.56
N ILE A 39 3.06 -6.77 -13.39
CA ILE A 39 1.87 -7.48 -12.94
C ILE A 39 2.22 -8.64 -12.01
N ALA A 40 3.20 -9.46 -12.38
CA ALA A 40 3.69 -10.55 -11.53
C ALA A 40 4.20 -10.04 -10.17
N SER A 41 4.83 -8.85 -10.16
CA SER A 41 5.27 -8.21 -8.90
C SER A 41 4.11 -7.76 -8.02
N PHE A 42 2.97 -7.35 -8.61
CA PHE A 42 1.77 -7.01 -7.86
C PHE A 42 1.14 -8.26 -7.25
N LEU A 43 0.98 -9.33 -8.04
CA LEU A 43 0.45 -10.61 -7.57
C LEU A 43 1.28 -11.18 -6.41
N LYS A 44 2.62 -11.15 -6.53
CA LYS A 44 3.53 -11.58 -5.46
C LYS A 44 3.35 -10.80 -4.16
N LYS A 45 2.98 -9.52 -4.25
CA LYS A 45 2.74 -8.63 -3.10
C LYS A 45 1.24 -8.45 -2.80
N GLY A 46 0.38 -9.31 -3.33
CA GLY A 46 -1.08 -9.12 -3.30
C GLY A 46 -1.61 -8.93 -1.89
N LYS A 47 -1.24 -9.82 -0.97
CA LYS A 47 -1.65 -9.75 0.45
C LYS A 47 -1.27 -8.41 1.11
N GLN A 48 -0.04 -7.95 0.92
CA GLN A 48 0.41 -6.66 1.47
C GLN A 48 -0.34 -5.47 0.85
N ILE A 49 -0.65 -5.54 -0.44
CA ILE A 49 -1.40 -4.51 -1.15
C ILE A 49 -2.84 -4.44 -0.63
N GLU A 50 -3.48 -5.59 -0.43
CA GLU A 50 -4.84 -5.69 0.11
C GLU A 50 -4.92 -5.18 1.55
N GLU A 51 -4.01 -5.64 2.43
CA GLU A 51 -3.91 -5.15 3.81
C GLU A 51 -3.70 -3.63 3.87
N SER A 52 -2.84 -3.09 3.01
CA SER A 52 -2.58 -1.64 2.94
C SER A 52 -3.78 -0.82 2.45
N VAL A 53 -4.65 -1.39 1.61
CA VAL A 53 -5.87 -0.71 1.15
C VAL A 53 -6.95 -0.75 2.23
N ASN A 54 -7.04 -1.86 2.96
CA ASN A 54 -8.04 -2.07 4.01
C ASN A 54 -7.67 -1.37 5.34
N SER A 55 -6.39 -1.05 5.57
CA SER A 55 -5.95 -0.30 6.74
C SER A 55 -6.54 1.12 6.74
N THR A 56 -7.16 1.53 7.84
CA THR A 56 -7.65 2.91 8.05
C THR A 56 -6.51 3.94 8.11
N GLU A 57 -5.29 3.48 8.39
CA GLU A 57 -4.08 4.29 8.55
C GLU A 57 -3.48 4.79 7.22
N ILE A 58 -3.79 4.13 6.10
CA ILE A 58 -3.15 4.41 4.83
C ILE A 58 -4.18 4.92 3.82
N ASN A 59 -3.93 6.12 3.27
CA ASN A 59 -4.71 6.64 2.16
C ASN A 59 -4.62 5.68 0.95
N PRO A 60 -5.74 5.20 0.38
CA PRO A 60 -5.74 4.31 -0.78
C PRO A 60 -5.03 4.89 -2.03
N GLN A 61 -4.93 6.22 -2.11
CA GLN A 61 -4.16 6.95 -3.11
C GLN A 61 -2.65 6.98 -2.83
N ARG A 62 -2.14 6.30 -1.81
CA ARG A 62 -0.70 6.18 -1.60
C ARG A 62 -0.10 5.28 -2.69
N LYS A 63 1.04 5.67 -3.25
CA LYS A 63 1.71 4.89 -4.33
C LYS A 63 2.73 3.87 -3.81
N ARG A 64 3.28 4.12 -2.61
CA ARG A 64 4.36 3.33 -1.99
C ARG A 64 4.11 3.16 -0.49
N LEU A 65 4.41 1.97 0.01
CA LEU A 65 4.51 1.72 1.45
C LEU A 65 5.93 2.10 1.86
N LYS A 66 6.08 3.21 2.58
CA LYS A 66 7.32 3.49 3.31
C LYS A 66 7.21 2.73 4.62
N VAL A 67 8.18 1.86 4.86
CA VAL A 67 8.37 1.22 6.16
C VAL A 67 9.28 2.14 6.97
N ALA A 68 8.92 2.38 8.23
CA ALA A 68 9.73 3.18 9.15
C ALA A 68 11.10 2.52 9.33
N THR A 69 12.16 3.34 9.45
CA THR A 69 13.50 2.78 9.72
C THR A 69 13.59 2.24 11.15
N ASN A 70 12.85 2.88 12.08
CA ASN A 70 12.73 2.46 13.47
C ASN A 70 11.24 2.36 13.82
N GLU A 71 10.61 1.25 13.44
CA GLU A 71 9.17 1.02 13.61
C GLU A 71 8.72 1.26 15.06
N ASN A 72 9.48 0.77 16.04
CA ASN A 72 9.17 0.95 17.46
C ASN A 72 9.17 2.43 17.90
N VAL A 73 10.09 3.23 17.35
CA VAL A 73 10.20 4.65 17.71
C VAL A 73 9.07 5.44 17.06
N GLU A 74 8.77 5.20 15.78
CA GLU A 74 7.65 5.86 15.11
C GLU A 74 6.31 5.47 15.76
N ALA A 75 6.11 4.20 16.08
CA ALA A 75 4.90 3.74 16.78
C ALA A 75 4.73 4.37 18.18
N ALA A 76 5.84 4.52 18.93
CA ALA A 76 5.81 5.20 20.23
C ALA A 76 5.45 6.68 20.09
N VAL A 77 6.03 7.38 19.10
CA VAL A 77 5.73 8.79 18.84
C VAL A 77 4.28 8.98 18.40
N ASP A 78 3.76 8.13 17.52
CA ASP A 78 2.36 8.17 17.07
C ASP A 78 1.40 7.96 18.26
N SER A 79 1.70 6.98 19.12
CA SER A 79 0.90 6.72 20.33
C SER A 79 0.90 7.92 21.30
N ILE A 80 2.06 8.56 21.50
CA ILE A 80 2.19 9.76 22.34
C ILE A 80 1.34 10.90 21.77
N LEU A 81 1.40 11.13 20.46
CA LEU A 81 0.63 12.18 19.80
C LEU A 81 -0.87 11.97 19.96
N ILE A 82 -1.36 10.75 19.70
CA ILE A 82 -2.77 10.38 19.86
C ILE A 82 -3.23 10.64 21.30
N ASN A 83 -2.42 10.28 22.30
CA ASN A 83 -2.76 10.50 23.71
C ASN A 83 -2.85 12.00 24.06
N ILE A 84 -1.94 12.83 23.52
CA ILE A 84 -1.97 14.29 23.68
C ILE A 84 -3.24 14.88 23.04
N GLU A 85 -3.59 14.46 21.82
CA GLU A 85 -4.78 14.90 21.11
C GLU A 85 -6.07 14.52 21.86
N ASN A 86 -6.10 13.32 22.44
CA ASN A 86 -7.21 12.82 23.24
C ASN A 86 -7.27 13.42 24.66
N LYS A 87 -6.30 14.25 25.06
CA LYS A 87 -6.16 14.86 26.39
C LYS A 87 -6.14 13.84 27.54
N GLU A 88 -5.67 12.63 27.28
CA GLU A 88 -5.31 11.72 28.36
C GLU A 88 -4.05 12.25 29.05
N GLU A 89 -3.88 12.01 30.36
CA GLU A 89 -2.74 12.56 31.12
C GLU A 89 -1.41 12.32 30.39
N PRO A 90 -0.49 13.31 30.35
CA PRO A 90 0.77 13.14 29.67
C PRO A 90 1.54 11.95 30.23
N PHE A 91 2.13 11.17 29.32
CA PHE A 91 3.00 10.04 29.63
C PHE A 91 4.02 10.45 30.71
N LYS A 92 3.95 9.80 31.89
CA LYS A 92 4.94 9.99 32.96
C LYS A 92 6.14 9.09 32.65
N LEU A 93 7.30 9.72 32.42
CA LEU A 93 8.60 9.08 32.26
C LEU A 93 9.09 8.46 33.58
#